data_AF-A0A7Y2DYD9-F1
#
_entry.id   AF-A0A7Y2DYD9-F1
#
_cell.length_a   1.000
_cell.length_b   1.000
_cell.length_c   1.000
_cell.angle_alpha   90.00
_cell.angle_beta   90.00
_cell.angle_gamma   90.00
#
_symmetry.space_group_name_H-M   'P 1'
#
loop_
_entity.id
_entity.type
_entity.pdbx_description
1 polymer ?
#
loop_
_entity_poly.entity_id
_entity_poly.type
_entity_poly.pdbx_seq_one_letter_code
_entity_poly.pdbx_strand_id
1 'polypeptide(L)'
;MKTLFLAVLIFIASCSAGDTKKEITLSSGRTIVVSFEKQIHEGRDPVLFVDYVNEEKVIKTKTVEDETLEIWNALKEEVEITGVQEALVKYSYFTGRIKDSGEKEYGSILFDAEKTESGNWKLRKVN
;
A
#
# COMPACT_ATOMS: atom_id res chain seq x y z
N MET A 1 -55.07 14.02 11.99
CA MET A 1 -54.25 12.84 11.61
C MET A 1 -52.92 13.36 11.11
N LYS A 2 -51.85 13.21 11.90
CA LYS A 2 -50.52 13.75 11.59
C LYS A 2 -49.78 12.75 10.71
N THR A 3 -49.36 13.23 9.54
CA THR A 3 -48.52 12.57 8.55
C THR A 3 -47.22 12.09 9.18
N LEU A 4 -46.94 10.79 9.03
CA LEU A 4 -45.70 10.14 9.43
C LEU A 4 -44.68 10.36 8.30
N PHE A 5 -43.78 11.33 8.47
CA PHE A 5 -42.62 11.47 7.59
C PHE A 5 -41.58 10.42 7.97
N LEU A 6 -41.42 9.41 7.11
CA LEU A 6 -40.32 8.46 7.17
C LEU A 6 -39.07 9.15 6.63
N ALA A 7 -38.23 9.66 7.54
CA ALA A 7 -36.91 10.16 7.18
C ALA A 7 -35.99 8.96 6.92
N VAL A 8 -35.82 8.62 5.64
CA VAL A 8 -34.75 7.73 5.19
C VAL A 8 -33.45 8.49 5.33
N LEU A 9 -32.74 8.28 6.43
CA LEU A 9 -31.35 8.69 6.57
C LEU A 9 -30.49 7.75 5.71
N ILE A 10 -30.20 8.17 4.49
CA ILE A 10 -29.09 7.62 3.70
C ILE A 10 -27.82 8.13 4.37
N PHE A 11 -27.24 7.31 5.25
CA PHE A 11 -25.85 7.49 5.68
C PHE A 11 -24.98 7.23 4.46
N ILE A 12 -24.67 8.29 3.71
CA ILE A 12 -23.51 8.30 2.82
C ILE A 12 -22.33 8.32 3.79
N ALA A 13 -21.78 7.14 4.08
CA ALA A 13 -20.50 7.04 4.75
C ALA A 13 -19.49 7.71 3.84
N SER A 14 -19.21 8.99 4.11
CA SER A 14 -18.03 9.67 3.59
C SER A 14 -16.84 8.80 3.95
N CYS A 15 -16.35 8.05 2.97
CA CYS A 15 -15.10 7.31 3.05
C CYS A 15 -14.02 8.38 3.16
N SER A 16 -13.74 8.84 4.39
CA SER A 16 -12.47 9.50 4.65
C SER A 16 -11.44 8.41 4.42
N ALA A 17 -10.65 8.53 3.35
CA ALA A 17 -9.43 7.77 3.18
C ALA A 17 -8.56 8.05 4.41
N GLY A 18 -8.71 7.22 5.43
CA GLY A 18 -7.86 7.25 6.60
C GLY A 18 -6.55 6.66 6.16
N ASP A 19 -5.61 7.51 5.75
CA ASP A 19 -4.23 7.12 5.48
C ASP A 19 -3.72 6.38 6.71
N THR A 20 -3.75 5.05 6.66
CA THR A 20 -3.27 4.23 7.76
C THR A 20 -1.77 4.13 7.58
N LYS A 21 -1.02 4.47 8.63
CA LYS A 21 0.44 4.47 8.58
C LYS A 21 0.99 3.48 9.58
N LYS A 22 2.06 2.79 9.22
CA LYS A 22 2.81 1.90 10.11
C LYS A 22 4.29 2.19 10.01
N GLU A 23 4.94 2.26 11.16
CA GLU A 23 6.40 2.28 11.25
C GLU A 23 6.94 0.85 11.16
N ILE A 24 7.94 0.64 10.31
CA ILE A 24 8.57 -0.65 10.07
C ILE A 24 10.08 -0.48 10.24
N THR A 25 10.69 -1.30 11.09
CA THR A 25 12.15 -1.37 11.20
C THR A 25 12.65 -2.44 10.23
N LEU A 26 13.39 -2.02 9.21
CA LEU A 26 13.99 -2.93 8.23
C LEU A 26 15.19 -3.67 8.82
N SER A 27 15.61 -4.76 8.18
CA SER A 27 16.81 -5.51 8.61
C SER A 27 18.10 -4.69 8.55
N SER A 28 18.10 -3.57 7.82
CA SER A 28 19.20 -2.59 7.81
C SER A 28 19.29 -1.75 9.08
N GLY A 29 18.34 -1.86 10.01
CA GLY A 29 18.21 -1.01 11.19
C GLY A 29 17.54 0.34 10.92
N ARG A 30 17.17 0.63 9.66
CA ARG A 30 16.43 1.85 9.30
C ARG A 30 14.95 1.67 9.61
N THR A 31 14.37 2.65 10.29
CA THR A 31 12.92 2.77 10.46
C THR A 31 12.31 3.56 9.32
N ILE A 32 11.25 3.03 8.73
CA ILE A 32 10.50 3.67 7.64
C ILE A 32 9.03 3.78 8.02
N VAL A 33 8.32 4.73 7.40
CA VAL A 33 6.86 4.87 7.56
C VAL A 33 6.21 4.46 6.25
N VAL A 34 5.33 3.47 6.31
CA VAL A 34 4.57 3.00 5.16
C VAL A 34 3.12 3.42 5.30
N SER A 35 2.56 3.98 4.23
CA SER A 35 1.14 4.32 4.14
C SER A 35 0.39 3.17 3.46
N PHE A 36 -0.78 2.85 3.97
CA PHE A 36 -1.66 1.88 3.35
C PHE A 36 -3.13 2.23 3.54
N GLU A 37 -3.95 1.80 2.57
CA GLU A 37 -5.38 2.01 2.58
C GLU A 37 -6.12 0.87 1.88
N LYS A 38 -7.32 0.56 2.36
CA LYS A 38 -8.21 -0.40 1.69
C LYS A 38 -9.09 0.36 0.71
N GLN A 39 -9.00 0.03 -0.57
CA GLN A 39 -9.88 0.60 -1.58
C GLN A 39 -10.94 -0.42 -2.00
N ILE A 40 -12.17 0.06 -2.13
CA ILE A 40 -13.33 -0.72 -2.56
C ILE A 40 -13.78 -0.17 -3.92
N HIS A 41 -13.75 -1.03 -4.93
CA HIS A 41 -14.23 -0.70 -6.27
C HIS A 41 -15.52 -1.47 -6.54
N GLU A 42 -16.49 -0.84 -7.21
CA GLU A 42 -17.75 -1.48 -7.53
C GLU A 42 -17.53 -2.75 -8.35
N GLY A 43 -18.07 -3.88 -7.88
CA GLY A 43 -17.94 -5.18 -8.54
C GLY A 43 -16.57 -5.86 -8.40
N ARG A 44 -15.69 -5.39 -7.51
CA ARG A 44 -14.41 -6.04 -7.20
C ARG A 44 -14.24 -6.24 -5.70
N ASP A 45 -13.48 -7.28 -5.36
CA ASP A 45 -13.03 -7.47 -3.99
C ASP A 45 -12.15 -6.30 -3.54
N PRO A 46 -12.18 -5.94 -2.24
CA PRO A 46 -11.35 -4.87 -1.72
C PRO A 46 -9.87 -5.21 -1.85
N VAL A 47 -9.08 -4.22 -2.26
CA VAL A 47 -7.63 -4.34 -2.42
C VAL A 47 -6.94 -3.40 -1.43
N LEU A 48 -5.89 -3.88 -0.78
CA LEU A 48 -5.04 -3.03 0.06
C LEU A 48 -3.93 -2.40 -0.78
N PHE A 49 -3.86 -1.08 -0.81
CA PHE A 49 -2.77 -0.35 -1.43
C PHE A 49 -1.74 -0.02 -0.36
N VAL A 50 -0.48 -0.32 -0.64
CA VAL A 50 0.66 -0.05 0.23
C VAL A 50 1.66 0.76 -0.58
N ASP A 51 1.89 2.02 -0.20
CA ASP A 51 2.84 2.91 -0.89
C ASP A 51 3.93 3.37 0.09
N TYR A 52 5.16 3.19 -0.33
CA TYR A 52 6.34 3.71 0.35
C TYR A 52 7.22 4.49 -0.63
N VAL A 53 7.62 5.69 -0.22
CA VAL A 53 8.53 6.56 -0.99
C VAL A 53 9.82 6.76 -0.20
N ASN A 54 10.94 6.36 -0.80
CA ASN A 54 12.27 6.61 -0.30
C ASN A 54 12.91 7.77 -1.08
N GLU A 55 13.18 8.88 -0.39
CA GLU A 55 13.83 10.06 -0.97
C GLU A 55 15.35 9.92 -1.09
N GLU A 56 15.96 8.91 -0.48
CA GLU A 56 17.37 8.62 -0.60
C GLU A 56 17.64 7.78 -1.83
N LYS A 57 18.77 8.06 -2.49
CA LYS A 57 19.24 7.22 -3.59
C LYS A 57 19.55 5.83 -3.06
N VAL A 58 18.92 4.82 -3.64
CA VAL A 58 19.16 3.42 -3.23
C VAL A 58 20.62 3.06 -3.51
N ILE A 59 21.36 2.82 -2.43
CA ILE A 59 22.75 2.39 -2.48
C ILE A 59 22.76 0.87 -2.74
N LYS A 60 23.58 0.41 -3.69
CA LYS A 60 23.63 -0.98 -4.21
C LYS A 60 23.83 -2.09 -3.17
N THR A 61 24.11 -1.76 -1.91
CA THR A 61 24.31 -2.74 -0.84
C THR A 61 23.05 -3.53 -0.48
N LYS A 62 21.86 -3.01 -0.82
CA LYS A 62 20.59 -3.73 -0.70
C LYS A 62 19.70 -3.37 -1.88
N THR A 63 18.98 -4.34 -2.44
CA THR A 63 18.14 -4.08 -3.62
C THR A 63 16.77 -3.55 -3.21
N VAL A 64 16.14 -2.76 -4.09
CA VAL A 64 14.75 -2.28 -3.89
C VAL A 64 13.79 -3.46 -3.71
N GLU A 65 14.06 -4.57 -4.38
CA GLU A 65 13.28 -5.79 -4.30
C GLU A 65 13.31 -6.40 -2.90
N ASP A 66 14.49 -6.52 -2.28
CA ASP A 66 14.63 -7.03 -0.91
C ASP A 66 13.89 -6.16 0.10
N GLU A 67 13.99 -4.84 -0.01
CA GLU A 67 13.27 -3.93 0.90
C GLU A 67 11.75 -3.97 0.69
N THR A 68 11.28 -4.13 -0.55
CA THR A 68 9.84 -4.28 -0.83
C THR A 68 9.29 -5.57 -0.21
N LEU A 69 10.05 -6.66 -0.26
CA LEU A 69 9.69 -7.93 0.38
C LEU A 69 9.70 -7.83 1.91
N GLU A 70 10.64 -7.11 2.50
CA GLU A 70 10.65 -6.84 3.94
C GLU A 70 9.44 -6.02 4.39
N ILE A 71 9.09 -4.97 3.65
CA ILE A 71 7.87 -4.17 3.89
C ILE A 71 6.64 -5.08 3.87
N TRP A 72 6.51 -5.90 2.84
CA TRP A 72 5.39 -6.83 2.74
C TRP A 72 5.33 -7.79 3.94
N ASN A 73 6.45 -8.43 4.28
CA ASN A 73 6.49 -9.37 5.40
C ASN A 73 6.12 -8.70 6.73
N ALA A 74 6.50 -7.44 6.92
CA ALA A 74 6.14 -6.67 8.10
C ALA A 74 4.69 -6.19 8.11
N LEU A 75 3.97 -6.22 6.98
CA LEU A 75 2.57 -5.80 6.86
C LEU A 75 1.58 -6.97 6.77
N LYS A 76 2.06 -8.22 6.68
CA LYS A 76 1.19 -9.40 6.54
C LYS A 76 0.08 -9.44 7.59
N GLU A 77 0.42 -9.21 8.85
CA GLU A 77 -0.55 -9.25 9.95
C GLU A 77 -1.63 -8.15 9.81
N GLU A 78 -1.24 -6.94 9.40
CA GLU A 78 -2.18 -5.85 9.14
C GLU A 78 -3.09 -6.16 7.95
N VAL A 79 -2.51 -6.71 6.88
CA VAL A 79 -3.27 -7.08 5.68
C VAL A 79 -4.33 -8.14 6.06
N GLU A 80 -3.98 -9.11 6.88
CA GLU A 80 -4.93 -10.11 7.40
C GLU A 80 -6.10 -9.48 8.16
N ILE A 81 -5.82 -8.48 9.02
CA ILE A 81 -6.87 -7.76 9.78
C ILE A 81 -7.83 -7.01 8.85
N THR A 82 -7.34 -6.51 7.71
CA THR A 82 -8.18 -5.75 6.77
C THR A 82 -9.17 -6.63 6.01
N GLY A 83 -8.97 -7.94 6.00
CA GLY A 83 -9.84 -8.93 5.36
C GLY A 83 -9.81 -8.91 3.83
N VAL A 84 -8.80 -8.28 3.23
CA VAL A 84 -8.62 -8.24 1.77
C VAL A 84 -8.09 -9.58 1.24
N GLN A 85 -8.34 -9.87 -0.04
CA GLN A 85 -7.75 -11.01 -0.75
C GLN A 85 -6.54 -10.61 -1.60
N GLU A 86 -6.36 -9.31 -1.86
CA GLU A 86 -5.31 -8.78 -2.71
C GLU A 86 -4.66 -7.56 -2.05
N ALA A 87 -3.37 -7.37 -2.29
CA ALA A 87 -2.62 -6.20 -1.88
C ALA A 87 -1.60 -5.78 -2.95
N LEU A 88 -1.48 -4.48 -3.18
CA LEU A 88 -0.52 -3.88 -4.10
C LEU A 88 0.53 -3.12 -3.31
N VAL A 89 1.78 -3.59 -3.37
CA VAL A 89 2.92 -3.01 -2.66
C VAL A 89 3.80 -2.27 -3.65
N LYS A 90 3.82 -0.94 -3.52
CA LYS A 90 4.62 -0.04 -4.34
C LYS A 90 5.75 0.54 -3.51
N TYR A 91 6.97 0.34 -3.98
CA TYR A 91 8.16 1.00 -3.45
C TYR A 91 8.67 1.97 -4.52
N SER A 92 8.62 3.27 -4.23
CA SER A 92 9.22 4.32 -5.06
C SER A 92 10.54 4.78 -4.47
N TYR A 93 11.58 4.95 -5.29
CA TYR A 93 12.91 5.34 -4.84
C TYR A 93 13.52 6.42 -5.72
N PHE A 94 14.25 7.34 -5.11
CA PHE A 94 14.95 8.39 -5.83
C PHE A 94 16.07 7.82 -6.71
N THR A 95 16.01 8.05 -8.02
CA THR A 95 17.03 7.61 -8.98
C THR A 95 18.02 8.72 -9.31
N GLY A 96 17.58 9.97 -9.25
CA GLY A 96 18.38 11.14 -9.56
C GLY A 96 17.52 12.35 -9.91
N ARG A 97 18.08 13.27 -10.69
CA ARG A 97 17.35 14.42 -11.22
C ARG A 97 17.41 14.42 -12.74
N ILE A 98 16.32 14.84 -13.37
CA ILE A 98 16.27 15.07 -14.81
C ILE A 98 17.27 16.19 -15.13
N LYS A 99 18.17 15.95 -16.11
CA LYS A 99 19.29 16.85 -16.41
C LYS A 99 18.86 18.26 -16.78
N ASP A 100 17.73 18.40 -17.49
CA ASP A 100 17.31 19.67 -18.08
C ASP A 100 16.36 20.47 -17.18
N SER A 101 15.50 19.81 -16.40
CA SER A 101 14.53 20.47 -15.51
C SER A 101 14.98 20.52 -14.04
N GLY A 102 15.92 19.66 -13.65
CA GLY A 102 16.29 19.47 -12.24
C GLY A 102 15.20 18.80 -11.39
N GLU A 103 14.09 18.38 -12.01
CA GLU A 103 13.02 17.67 -11.33
C GLU A 103 13.52 16.34 -10.78
N LYS A 104 12.95 15.92 -9.65
CA LYS A 104 13.27 14.63 -9.05
C LYS A 104 12.78 13.52 -9.96
N GLU A 105 13.66 12.57 -10.25
CA GLU A 105 13.34 11.34 -10.96
C GLU A 105 13.24 10.20 -9.95
N TYR A 106 12.20 9.39 -10.10
CA TYR A 106 11.94 8.24 -9.25
C TYR A 106 11.80 6.98 -10.10
N GLY A 107 12.43 5.92 -9.64
CA GLY A 107 12.12 4.55 -10.06
C GLY A 107 11.10 3.94 -9.11
N SER A 108 10.44 2.88 -9.54
CA SER A 108 9.56 2.11 -8.66
C SER A 108 9.62 0.62 -8.96
N ILE A 109 9.28 -0.17 -7.94
CA ILE A 109 8.99 -1.59 -8.06
C ILE A 109 7.59 -1.81 -7.50
N LEU A 110 6.81 -2.66 -8.19
CA LEU A 110 5.45 -3.01 -7.82
C LEU A 110 5.35 -4.52 -7.61
N PHE A 111 4.79 -4.91 -6.47
CA PHE A 111 4.42 -6.28 -6.16
C PHE A 111 2.91 -6.38 -6.00
N ASP A 112 2.37 -7.46 -6.54
CA ASP A 112 1.02 -7.95 -6.34
C ASP A 112 1.09 -9.13 -5.37
N ALA A 113 0.31 -9.06 -4.30
CA ALA A 113 0.18 -10.09 -3.32
C ALA A 113 -1.27 -10.58 -3.33
N GLU A 114 -1.46 -11.86 -3.61
CA GLU A 114 -2.77 -12.50 -3.69
C GLU A 114 -2.87 -13.62 -2.66
N LYS A 115 -3.98 -13.66 -1.93
CA LYS A 115 -4.26 -14.71 -0.96
C LYS A 115 -4.79 -15.94 -1.69
N THR A 116 -4.06 -17.04 -1.57
CA THR A 116 -4.44 -18.34 -2.16
C THR A 116 -5.55 -19.01 -1.37
N GLU A 117 -6.23 -19.99 -1.96
CA GLU A 117 -7.24 -20.83 -1.28
C GLU A 117 -6.72 -21.51 0.00
N SER A 118 -5.41 -21.76 0.07
CA SER A 118 -4.75 -22.33 1.25
C SER A 118 -4.55 -21.33 2.41
N GLY A 119 -4.92 -20.06 2.21
CA GLY A 119 -4.70 -18.96 3.16
C GLY A 119 -3.30 -18.36 3.09
N ASN A 120 -2.39 -18.92 2.29
CA ASN A 120 -1.04 -18.37 2.07
C ASN A 120 -1.07 -17.23 1.06
N TRP A 121 -0.15 -16.28 1.21
CA TRP A 121 0.05 -15.20 0.24
C TRP A 121 1.06 -15.58 -0.84
N LYS A 122 0.66 -15.42 -2.09
CA LYS A 122 1.52 -15.51 -3.26
C LYS A 122 1.93 -14.11 -3.68
N LEU A 123 3.23 -13.89 -3.80
CA LEU A 123 3.78 -12.62 -4.26
C LEU A 123 4.27 -12.73 -5.70
N ARG A 124 3.97 -11.71 -6.49
CA ARG A 124 4.41 -11.57 -7.87
C ARG A 124 4.87 -10.15 -8.11
N LYS A 125 6.06 -10.04 -8.69
CA LYS A 125 6.59 -8.81 -9.25
C LYS A 125 5.82 -8.45 -10.53
N VAL A 126 5.34 -7.21 -10.65
CA VAL A 126 4.41 -6.78 -11.70
C VAL A 126 5.09 -5.99 -12.83
N ASN A 127 6.33 -5.55 -12.63
CA ASN A 127 7.01 -4.64 -13.55
C ASN A 127 7.50 -5.25 -14.86
#